data_AF-A0A0M6WZV5-F1
#
_entry.id   AF-A0A0M6WZV5-F1
#
_cell.length_a   1.000
_cell.length_b   1.000
_cell.length_c   1.000
_cell.angle_alpha   90.00
_cell.angle_beta   90.00
_cell.angle_gamma   90.00
#
_symmetry.space_group_name_H-M   'P 1'
#
loop_
_entity.id
_entity.type
_entity.pdbx_description
1 polymer ?
#
loop_
_entity_poly.entity_id
_entity_poly.type
_entity_poly.pdbx_seq_one_letter_code
_entity_poly.pdbx_strand_id
1 'polypeptide(L)'
;MAQTYTVRIKNGTKSVKRCRIFLWWKKYTCIRRENSRVYYEKKECSRWEKNHMQRYCRRRNLTFEAVPTQYTRSSNYRSLFFAKYPSPTGKYRCAYCGKKKSKDKITIDHIFPVHCMEEYPAVRRRAALFGIHGSNDMKNLCTACMRCNQKKEAKMGIWILKGFIGKQPWYWPLRRILTVILVFFVLYLGRKIYMPVVWNWINTLQK
;
A
#
# COMPACT_ATOMS: atom_id res chain seq x y z
N MET A 1 3.09 -13.71 21.31
CA MET A 1 1.75 -13.11 21.40
C MET A 1 0.74 -14.04 20.75
N ALA A 2 -0.41 -14.29 21.40
CA ALA A 2 -1.47 -15.08 20.80
C ALA A 2 -2.09 -14.34 19.60
N GLN A 3 -2.35 -15.06 18.51
CA GLN A 3 -2.95 -14.47 17.30
C GLN A 3 -4.39 -14.00 17.58
N THR A 4 -4.66 -12.72 17.33
CA THR A 4 -6.00 -12.14 17.42
C THR A 4 -6.63 -11.98 16.03
N TYR A 5 -7.96 -11.83 16.00
CA TYR A 5 -8.75 -11.77 14.79
C TYR A 5 -9.63 -10.51 14.77
N THR A 6 -9.74 -9.89 13.62
CA THR A 6 -10.83 -8.97 13.31
C THR A 6 -11.98 -9.77 12.73
N VAL A 7 -13.11 -9.74 13.43
CA VAL A 7 -14.33 -10.46 13.06
C VAL A 7 -15.31 -9.48 12.46
N ARG A 8 -15.85 -9.83 11.28
CA ARG A 8 -16.87 -9.07 10.57
C ARG A 8 -18.10 -9.95 10.36
N ILE A 9 -19.27 -9.40 10.67
CA ILE A 9 -20.56 -10.08 10.55
C ILE A 9 -21.43 -9.25 9.61
N LYS A 10 -21.89 -9.88 8.53
CA LYS A 10 -22.66 -9.26 7.46
C LYS A 10 -24.00 -9.96 7.29
N ASN A 11 -24.87 -9.38 6.46
CA ASN A 11 -26.06 -10.07 5.99
C ASN A 11 -25.68 -11.39 5.31
N GLY A 12 -26.36 -12.47 5.69
CA GLY A 12 -26.41 -13.71 4.91
C GLY A 12 -27.79 -13.82 4.27
N THR A 13 -28.45 -14.97 4.39
CA THR A 13 -29.88 -15.07 4.02
C THR A 13 -30.79 -14.35 5.02
N LYS A 14 -30.29 -14.06 6.24
CA LYS A 14 -30.96 -13.20 7.22
C LYS A 14 -30.21 -11.88 7.41
N SER A 15 -30.96 -10.85 7.79
CA SER A 15 -30.44 -9.51 8.06
C SER A 15 -29.70 -9.44 9.40
N VAL A 16 -28.47 -8.92 9.39
CA VAL A 16 -27.64 -8.73 10.58
C VAL A 16 -28.26 -7.74 11.58
N LYS A 17 -29.13 -6.84 11.10
CA LYS A 17 -29.85 -5.86 11.95
C LYS A 17 -30.71 -6.54 13.02
N ARG A 18 -31.21 -7.76 12.76
CA ARG A 18 -31.99 -8.55 13.74
C ARG A 18 -31.16 -8.90 14.98
N CYS A 19 -29.84 -8.95 14.86
CA CYS A 19 -28.92 -9.27 15.94
C CYS A 19 -28.27 -8.02 16.56
N ARG A 20 -28.75 -6.80 16.23
CA ARG A 20 -28.07 -5.54 16.61
C ARG A 20 -27.81 -5.41 18.12
N ILE A 21 -28.79 -5.77 18.95
CA ILE A 21 -28.71 -5.62 20.41
C ILE A 21 -27.64 -6.57 20.96
N PHE A 22 -27.67 -7.83 20.51
CA PHE A 22 -26.66 -8.82 20.88
C PHE A 22 -25.24 -8.41 20.46
N LEU A 23 -25.10 -7.92 19.22
CA LEU A 23 -23.80 -7.51 18.69
C LEU A 23 -23.28 -6.27 19.41
N TRP A 24 -24.15 -5.32 19.73
CA TRP A 24 -23.81 -4.16 20.56
C TRP A 24 -23.34 -4.59 21.96
N TRP A 25 -24.05 -5.49 22.63
CA TRP A 25 -23.64 -6.03 23.94
C TRP A 25 -22.29 -6.75 23.88
N LYS A 26 -22.00 -7.44 22.77
CA LYS A 26 -20.69 -8.06 22.50
C LYS A 26 -19.59 -7.08 22.06
N LYS A 27 -19.86 -5.77 22.09
CA LYS A 27 -18.95 -4.68 21.73
C LYS A 27 -18.53 -4.68 20.26
N TYR A 28 -19.43 -5.08 19.36
CA TYR A 28 -19.22 -4.91 17.93
C TYR A 28 -19.59 -3.49 17.50
N THR A 29 -18.73 -2.88 16.69
CA THR A 29 -18.98 -1.58 16.07
C THR A 29 -19.76 -1.76 14.78
N CYS A 30 -20.82 -0.97 14.62
CA CYS A 30 -21.61 -0.92 13.38
C CYS A 30 -20.89 -0.07 12.34
N ILE A 31 -20.57 -0.67 11.18
CA ILE A 31 -19.97 0.03 10.04
C ILE A 31 -20.99 0.10 8.90
N ARG A 32 -21.25 1.32 8.41
CA ARG A 32 -22.11 1.58 7.25
C ARG A 32 -21.23 1.72 6.00
N ARG A 33 -21.64 1.08 4.90
CA ARG A 33 -21.03 1.23 3.57
C ARG A 33 -21.95 2.02 2.65
N GLU A 34 -21.41 2.42 1.51
CA GLU A 34 -22.18 2.90 0.36
C GLU A 34 -23.30 1.89 0.01
N ASN A 35 -24.46 2.41 -0.43
CA ASN A 35 -25.70 1.65 -0.71
C ASN A 35 -26.41 1.07 0.51
N SER A 36 -26.36 1.74 1.68
CA SER A 36 -27.11 1.35 2.89
C SER A 36 -26.79 -0.03 3.45
N ARG A 37 -25.70 -0.67 2.99
CA ARG A 37 -25.22 -1.95 3.50
C ARG A 37 -24.53 -1.74 4.85
N VAL A 38 -24.83 -2.62 5.80
CA VAL A 38 -24.30 -2.54 7.16
C VAL A 38 -23.60 -3.84 7.51
N TYR A 39 -22.48 -3.74 8.21
CA TYR A 39 -21.83 -4.87 8.85
C TYR A 39 -21.35 -4.49 10.24
N TYR A 40 -21.15 -5.50 11.08
CA TYR A 40 -20.63 -5.33 12.43
C TYR A 40 -19.20 -5.83 12.48
N GLU A 41 -18.29 -5.05 13.06
CA GLU A 41 -16.87 -5.39 13.19
C GLU A 41 -16.44 -5.35 14.65
N LYS A 42 -15.62 -6.32 15.05
CA LYS A 42 -14.89 -6.29 16.32
C LYS A 42 -13.44 -6.68 16.05
N LYS A 43 -12.50 -5.82 16.46
CA LYS A 43 -11.05 -6.07 16.35
C LYS A 43 -10.55 -6.84 17.56
N GLU A 44 -9.36 -7.42 17.42
CA GLU A 44 -8.62 -8.07 18.52
C GLU A 44 -9.38 -9.21 19.24
N CYS A 45 -10.30 -9.89 18.54
CA CYS A 45 -11.00 -11.04 19.09
C CYS A 45 -10.05 -12.21 19.29
N SER A 46 -10.19 -12.92 20.41
CA SER A 46 -9.46 -14.16 20.66
C SER A 46 -9.89 -15.28 19.69
N ARG A 47 -9.08 -16.34 19.58
CA ARG A 47 -9.44 -17.54 18.80
C ARG A 47 -10.75 -18.17 19.31
N TRP A 48 -10.98 -18.16 20.61
CA TRP A 48 -12.21 -18.66 21.22
C TRP A 48 -13.42 -17.81 20.80
N GLU A 49 -13.33 -16.48 20.92
CA GLU A 49 -14.40 -15.57 20.50
C GLU A 49 -14.71 -15.72 19.01
N LYS A 50 -13.67 -15.80 18.17
CA LYS A 50 -13.79 -16.06 16.73
C LYS A 50 -14.62 -17.32 16.46
N ASN A 51 -14.25 -18.44 17.09
CA ASN A 51 -14.93 -19.73 16.90
C ASN A 51 -16.36 -19.74 17.47
N HIS A 52 -16.58 -19.07 18.61
CA HIS A 52 -17.91 -18.88 19.18
C HIS A 52 -18.82 -18.09 18.22
N MET A 53 -18.32 -16.98 17.68
CA MET A 53 -19.08 -16.11 16.79
C MET A 53 -19.31 -16.73 15.41
N GLN A 54 -18.38 -17.55 14.92
CA GLN A 54 -18.58 -18.35 13.70
C GLN A 54 -19.77 -19.30 13.86
N ARG A 55 -19.85 -20.02 14.99
CA ARG A 55 -20.99 -20.91 15.31
C ARG A 55 -22.29 -20.13 15.44
N TYR A 56 -22.26 -18.97 16.12
CA TYR A 56 -23.41 -18.08 16.25
C TYR A 56 -23.96 -17.64 14.88
N CYS A 57 -23.09 -17.21 13.97
CA CYS A 57 -23.47 -16.71 12.65
C CYS A 57 -24.03 -17.83 11.78
N ARG A 58 -23.40 -19.02 11.80
CA ARG A 58 -23.88 -20.21 11.07
C ARG A 58 -25.31 -20.57 11.46
N ARG A 59 -25.62 -20.62 12.76
CA ARG A 59 -26.97 -20.93 13.27
C ARG A 59 -28.04 -19.92 12.86
N ARG A 60 -27.65 -18.69 12.54
CA ARG A 60 -28.57 -17.60 12.18
C ARG A 60 -28.54 -17.24 10.70
N ASN A 61 -27.84 -18.03 9.89
CA ASN A 61 -27.64 -17.78 8.46
C ASN A 61 -27.11 -16.36 8.17
N LEU A 62 -26.12 -15.94 8.95
CA LEU A 62 -25.37 -14.71 8.75
C LEU A 62 -24.03 -15.01 8.09
N THR A 63 -23.52 -14.04 7.32
CA THR A 63 -22.18 -14.14 6.72
C THR A 63 -21.13 -13.77 7.77
N PHE A 64 -20.11 -14.61 7.89
CA PHE A 64 -19.03 -14.47 8.86
C PHE A 64 -17.67 -14.39 8.16
N GLU A 65 -16.89 -13.37 8.49
CA GLU A 65 -15.51 -13.20 8.04
C GLU A 65 -14.59 -13.01 9.24
N ALA A 66 -13.44 -13.68 9.21
CA ALA A 66 -12.41 -13.50 10.23
C ALA A 66 -11.04 -13.36 9.55
N VAL A 67 -10.36 -12.25 9.83
CA VAL A 67 -9.03 -11.94 9.32
C VAL A 67 -8.09 -11.78 10.51
N PRO A 68 -6.87 -12.34 10.51
CA PRO A 68 -5.92 -12.05 11.58
C PRO A 68 -5.68 -10.54 11.69
N THR A 69 -5.78 -9.98 12.90
CA THR A 69 -5.81 -8.52 13.12
C THR A 69 -4.60 -7.81 12.52
N GLN A 70 -3.43 -8.45 12.55
CA GLN A 70 -2.18 -7.89 11.99
C GLN A 70 -2.26 -7.56 10.48
N TYR A 71 -3.19 -8.17 9.74
CA TYR A 71 -3.40 -7.89 8.32
C TYR A 71 -4.49 -6.85 8.06
N THR A 72 -5.19 -6.39 9.10
CA THR A 72 -6.17 -5.31 8.99
C THR A 72 -5.52 -3.94 9.18
N ARG A 73 -6.12 -2.89 8.58
CA ARG A 73 -5.62 -1.51 8.76
C ARG A 73 -5.84 -1.05 10.22
N SER A 74 -4.79 -0.52 10.83
CA SER A 74 -4.90 0.22 12.10
C SER A 74 -5.28 1.68 11.84
N SER A 75 -5.80 2.38 12.84
CA SER A 75 -6.07 3.83 12.76
C SER A 75 -4.80 4.67 12.96
N ASN A 76 -3.80 4.11 13.65
CA ASN A 76 -2.60 4.82 14.11
C ASN A 76 -1.35 4.60 13.23
N TYR A 77 -1.41 3.77 12.17
CA TYR A 77 -0.22 3.48 11.35
C TYR A 77 0.45 4.75 10.79
N ARG A 78 -0.36 5.76 10.42
CA ARG A 78 0.13 7.02 9.85
C ARG A 78 0.92 7.83 10.88
N SER A 79 0.41 7.97 12.10
CA SER A 79 1.10 8.73 13.16
C SER A 79 2.38 8.02 13.59
N LEU A 80 2.31 6.69 13.76
CA LEU A 80 3.48 5.86 14.08
C LEU A 80 4.59 5.97 13.02
N PHE A 81 4.21 5.98 11.73
CA PHE A 81 5.16 6.13 10.65
C PHE A 81 5.91 7.47 10.73
N PHE A 82 5.20 8.58 10.92
CA PHE A 82 5.84 9.90 11.01
C PHE A 82 6.66 10.09 12.28
N ALA A 83 6.28 9.44 13.39
CA ALA A 83 7.09 9.44 14.61
C ALA A 83 8.41 8.67 14.40
N LYS A 84 8.37 7.54 13.69
CA LYS A 84 9.55 6.72 13.39
C LYS A 84 10.48 7.34 12.36
N TYR A 85 9.92 8.02 11.36
CA TYR A 85 10.67 8.62 10.25
C TYR A 85 10.41 10.13 10.17
N PRO A 86 10.87 10.92 11.16
CA PRO A 86 10.71 12.36 11.11
C PRO A 86 11.55 12.97 9.97
N SER A 87 11.05 14.06 9.37
CA SER A 87 11.80 14.83 8.38
C SER A 87 12.24 16.17 8.99
N PRO A 88 13.56 16.45 9.10
CA PRO A 88 14.06 17.74 9.60
C PRO A 88 13.54 18.95 8.82
N THR A 89 13.36 18.80 7.51
CA THR A 89 12.87 19.87 6.62
C THR A 89 11.34 20.00 6.58
N GLY A 90 10.61 19.15 7.32
CA GLY A 90 9.15 19.02 7.19
C GLY A 90 8.63 18.47 5.85
N LYS A 91 9.53 18.18 4.89
CA LYS A 91 9.19 17.68 3.55
C LYS A 91 9.56 16.20 3.38
N TYR A 92 8.60 15.41 2.97
CA TYR A 92 8.74 13.98 2.69
C TYR A 92 8.84 13.72 1.20
N ARG A 93 9.70 12.77 0.83
CA ARG A 93 9.86 12.36 -0.56
C ARG A 93 8.83 11.30 -0.93
N CYS A 94 8.11 11.47 -2.03
CA CYS A 94 7.24 10.41 -2.55
C CYS A 94 8.08 9.23 -3.06
N ALA A 95 7.81 8.01 -2.58
CA ALA A 95 8.47 6.79 -3.02
C ALA A 95 8.19 6.46 -4.49
N TYR A 96 7.10 6.93 -5.07
CA TYR A 96 6.76 6.59 -6.46
C TYR A 96 7.31 7.57 -7.50
N CYS A 97 7.32 8.88 -7.19
CA CYS A 97 7.71 9.92 -8.15
C CYS A 97 8.90 10.78 -7.71
N GLY A 98 9.39 10.63 -6.48
CA GLY A 98 10.61 11.27 -6.01
C GLY A 98 10.47 12.74 -5.66
N LYS A 99 9.32 13.35 -5.91
CA LYS A 99 9.03 14.74 -5.54
C LYS A 99 8.95 14.87 -4.02
N LYS A 100 9.64 15.86 -3.46
CA LYS A 100 9.50 16.26 -2.05
C LYS A 100 8.23 17.10 -1.89
N LYS A 101 7.44 16.81 -0.85
CA LYS A 101 6.19 17.50 -0.52
C LYS A 101 6.06 17.63 1.00
N SER A 102 5.34 18.63 1.45
CA SER A 102 5.01 18.82 2.87
C SER A 102 4.16 17.65 3.41
N LYS A 103 4.14 17.49 4.74
CA LYS A 103 3.46 16.38 5.45
C LYS A 103 1.97 16.27 5.11
N ASP A 104 1.28 17.40 4.94
CA ASP A 104 -0.12 17.51 4.56
C ASP A 104 -0.40 16.99 3.14
N LYS A 105 0.56 17.17 2.22
CA LYS A 105 0.45 16.73 0.81
C LYS A 105 0.94 15.30 0.58
N ILE A 106 1.25 14.57 1.64
CA ILE A 106 1.78 13.21 1.62
C ILE A 106 0.85 12.25 2.39
N THR A 107 0.52 11.15 1.74
CA THR A 107 -0.16 10.00 2.32
C THR A 107 0.87 8.94 2.72
N ILE A 108 0.50 8.07 3.66
CA ILE A 108 1.27 6.86 3.97
C ILE A 108 0.57 5.71 3.26
N ASP A 109 1.21 5.22 2.20
CA ASP A 109 0.69 4.14 1.39
C ASP A 109 1.28 2.79 1.82
N HIS A 110 0.51 1.74 1.60
CA HIS A 110 0.93 0.36 1.83
C HIS A 110 1.44 -0.23 0.51
N ILE A 111 2.71 -0.66 0.48
CA ILE A 111 3.35 -1.26 -0.68
C ILE A 111 2.56 -2.50 -1.12
N PHE A 112 2.29 -3.41 -0.19
CA PHE A 112 1.28 -4.45 -0.32
C PHE A 112 -0.07 -3.91 0.16
N PRO A 113 -1.09 -3.81 -0.71
CA PRO A 113 -2.39 -3.25 -0.35
C PRO A 113 -3.07 -4.03 0.78
N VAL A 114 -3.67 -3.32 1.73
CA VAL A 114 -4.34 -3.93 2.90
C VAL A 114 -5.42 -4.91 2.47
N HIS A 115 -6.32 -4.54 1.55
CA HIS A 115 -7.39 -5.43 1.12
C HIS A 115 -6.86 -6.75 0.54
N CYS A 116 -5.78 -6.71 -0.26
CA CYS A 116 -5.14 -7.93 -0.77
C CYS A 116 -4.57 -8.78 0.36
N MET A 117 -3.97 -8.15 1.38
CA MET A 117 -3.44 -8.84 2.56
C MET A 117 -4.56 -9.42 3.43
N GLU A 118 -5.73 -8.77 3.51
CA GLU A 118 -6.90 -9.29 4.22
C GLU A 118 -7.49 -10.52 3.51
N GLU A 119 -7.57 -10.48 2.17
CA GLU A 119 -8.30 -11.47 1.37
C GLU A 119 -7.44 -12.67 0.96
N TYR A 120 -6.19 -12.45 0.53
CA TYR A 120 -5.41 -13.48 -0.16
C TYR A 120 -4.19 -13.94 0.67
N PRO A 121 -4.18 -15.19 1.18
CA PRO A 121 -3.02 -15.75 1.89
C PRO A 121 -1.74 -15.80 1.05
N ALA A 122 -1.85 -15.95 -0.27
CA ALA A 122 -0.71 -15.92 -1.19
C ALA A 122 0.02 -14.57 -1.16
N VAL A 123 -0.72 -13.45 -1.04
CA VAL A 123 -0.14 -12.11 -0.93
C VAL A 123 0.61 -11.98 0.40
N ARG A 124 0.09 -12.55 1.49
CA ARG A 124 0.78 -12.60 2.79
C ARG A 124 2.10 -13.38 2.72
N ARG A 125 2.09 -14.54 2.06
CA ARG A 125 3.32 -15.34 1.84
C ARG A 125 4.35 -14.55 1.04
N ARG A 126 3.91 -13.90 -0.04
CA ARG A 126 4.80 -13.03 -0.84
C ARG A 126 5.34 -11.86 -0.01
N ALA A 127 4.52 -11.20 0.80
CA ALA A 127 4.96 -10.12 1.68
C ALA A 127 5.98 -10.60 2.73
N ALA A 128 5.79 -11.81 3.26
CA ALA A 128 6.74 -12.41 4.22
C ALA A 128 8.14 -12.62 3.61
N LEU A 129 8.26 -12.85 2.30
CA LEU A 129 9.57 -12.90 1.61
C LEU A 129 10.31 -11.55 1.67
N PHE A 130 9.61 -10.44 1.85
CA PHE A 130 10.18 -9.11 2.09
C PHE A 130 10.31 -8.78 3.59
N GLY A 131 10.12 -9.78 4.47
CA GLY A 131 10.13 -9.64 5.91
C GLY A 131 8.96 -8.81 6.46
N ILE A 132 7.82 -8.79 5.75
CA ILE A 132 6.59 -8.12 6.15
C ILE A 132 5.62 -9.15 6.74
N HIS A 133 5.31 -9.02 8.02
CA HIS A 133 4.44 -9.97 8.74
C HIS A 133 3.04 -9.42 9.04
N GLY A 134 2.81 -8.13 8.79
CA GLY A 134 1.50 -7.48 8.97
C GLY A 134 1.32 -6.31 8.01
N SER A 135 0.06 -5.91 7.80
CA SER A 135 -0.27 -4.80 6.89
C SER A 135 0.34 -3.48 7.37
N ASN A 136 0.34 -3.24 8.69
CA ASN A 136 0.84 -1.99 9.29
C ASN A 136 2.34 -2.03 9.60
N ASP A 137 3.07 -3.07 9.17
CA ASP A 137 4.52 -3.15 9.36
C ASP A 137 5.21 -1.98 8.67
N MET A 138 6.16 -1.32 9.35
CA MET A 138 6.91 -0.19 8.83
C MET A 138 7.61 -0.51 7.50
N LYS A 139 8.00 -1.78 7.28
CA LYS A 139 8.57 -2.22 6.00
C LYS A 139 7.58 -2.16 4.85
N ASN A 140 6.28 -2.34 5.13
CA ASN A 140 5.19 -2.27 4.17
C ASN A 140 4.72 -0.84 3.89
N LEU A 141 5.15 0.14 4.68
CA LEU A 141 4.71 1.52 4.56
C LEU A 141 5.71 2.36 3.77
N CYS A 142 5.19 3.30 2.98
CA CYS A 142 5.99 4.30 2.28
C CYS A 142 5.24 5.62 2.15
N THR A 143 5.98 6.70 1.96
CA THR A 143 5.43 8.02 1.67
C THR A 143 4.99 8.11 0.21
N ALA A 144 3.75 8.52 -0.04
CA ALA A 144 3.22 8.68 -1.39
C ALA A 144 2.53 10.04 -1.53
N CYS A 145 2.65 10.69 -2.69
CA CYS A 145 1.79 11.83 -2.98
C CYS A 145 0.41 11.35 -3.44
N MET A 146 -0.63 12.18 -3.24
CA MET A 146 -2.02 11.82 -3.57
C MET A 146 -2.16 11.29 -5.01
N ARG A 147 -1.57 11.97 -6.00
CA ARG A 147 -1.59 11.55 -7.41
C ARG A 147 -1.00 10.16 -7.64
N CYS A 148 0.11 9.82 -6.97
CA CYS A 148 0.72 8.50 -7.13
C CYS A 148 -0.06 7.43 -6.37
N ASN A 149 -0.55 7.76 -5.18
CA ASN A 149 -1.38 6.88 -4.36
C ASN A 149 -2.67 6.49 -5.12
N GLN A 150 -3.34 7.47 -5.73
CA GLN A 150 -4.51 7.27 -6.59
C GLN A 150 -4.18 6.51 -7.88
N LYS A 151 -2.97 6.67 -8.45
CA LYS A 151 -2.60 5.91 -9.65
C LYS A 151 -2.30 4.44 -9.33
N LYS A 152 -1.72 4.18 -8.15
CA LYS A 152 -1.41 2.83 -7.66
C LYS A 152 -2.67 2.09 -7.25
N GLU A 153 -3.52 2.68 -6.41
CA GLU A 153 -4.70 1.99 -5.86
C GLU A 153 -4.33 0.62 -5.23
N ALA A 154 -4.93 -0.44 -5.74
CA ALA A 154 -4.71 -1.84 -5.44
C ALA A 154 -3.62 -2.51 -6.31
N LYS A 155 -3.01 -1.80 -7.26
CA LYS A 155 -2.08 -2.39 -8.22
C LYS A 155 -0.82 -2.89 -7.52
N MET A 156 -0.51 -4.15 -7.82
CA MET A 156 0.70 -4.84 -7.37
C MET A 156 1.75 -4.83 -8.51
N GLY A 157 2.64 -5.84 -8.55
CA GLY A 157 3.64 -5.99 -9.61
C GLY A 157 4.70 -4.90 -9.54
N ILE A 158 4.90 -4.17 -10.64
CA ILE A 158 5.92 -3.10 -10.75
C ILE A 158 5.75 -2.04 -9.65
N TRP A 159 4.53 -1.81 -9.17
CA TRP A 159 4.28 -0.86 -8.08
C TRP A 159 4.89 -1.27 -6.75
N ILE A 160 4.94 -2.57 -6.45
CA ILE A 160 5.61 -3.10 -5.26
C ILE A 160 7.10 -2.81 -5.34
N LEU A 161 7.72 -3.11 -6.48
CA LEU A 161 9.13 -2.85 -6.73
C LEU A 161 9.45 -1.36 -6.62
N LYS A 162 8.64 -0.50 -7.25
CA LYS A 162 8.77 0.96 -7.15
C LYS A 162 8.64 1.46 -5.71
N GLY A 163 7.72 0.90 -4.92
CA GLY A 163 7.56 1.27 -3.51
C GLY A 163 8.82 0.96 -2.68
N PHE A 164 9.37 -0.25 -2.84
CA PHE A 164 10.57 -0.66 -2.10
C PHE A 164 11.84 0.07 -2.52
N ILE A 165 12.07 0.23 -3.82
CA ILE A 165 13.24 0.93 -4.34
C ILE A 165 13.11 2.43 -4.02
N GLY A 166 11.95 3.00 -4.29
CA GLY A 166 11.75 4.43 -4.22
C GLY A 166 11.68 5.02 -2.82
N LYS A 167 11.43 4.19 -1.79
CA LYS A 167 11.58 4.63 -0.39
C LYS A 167 13.04 4.74 0.05
N GLN A 168 13.99 4.15 -0.67
CA GLN A 168 15.40 4.23 -0.32
C GLN A 168 15.96 5.63 -0.61
N PRO A 169 16.65 6.28 0.35
CA PRO A 169 17.16 7.64 0.17
C PRO A 169 18.12 7.79 -1.02
N TRP A 170 18.97 6.78 -1.26
CA TRP A 170 20.01 6.78 -2.29
C TRP A 170 19.49 6.60 -3.71
N TYR A 171 18.30 6.02 -3.89
CA TYR A 171 17.76 5.69 -5.22
C TYR A 171 17.52 6.92 -6.08
N TRP A 172 17.01 8.01 -5.49
CA TRP A 172 16.65 9.21 -6.25
C TRP A 172 17.87 10.01 -6.75
N PRO A 173 18.91 10.23 -5.93
CA PRO A 173 20.19 10.74 -6.43
C PRO A 173 20.78 9.86 -7.53
N LEU A 174 20.86 8.54 -7.31
CA LEU A 174 21.40 7.60 -8.30
C LEU A 174 20.65 7.68 -9.63
N ARG A 175 19.31 7.63 -9.59
CA ARG A 175 18.48 7.76 -10.79
C ARG A 175 18.75 9.05 -11.55
N ARG A 176 18.94 10.17 -10.84
CA ARG A 176 19.25 11.46 -11.47
C ARG A 176 20.62 11.43 -12.17
N ILE A 177 21.64 10.88 -11.50
CA ILE A 177 22.99 10.75 -12.07
C ILE A 177 22.94 9.87 -13.32
N LEU A 178 22.28 8.71 -13.26
CA LEU A 178 22.12 7.82 -14.42
C LEU A 178 21.38 8.48 -15.58
N THR A 179 20.32 9.26 -15.31
CA THR A 179 19.65 10.03 -16.37
C THR A 179 20.59 11.03 -17.02
N VAL A 180 21.41 11.73 -16.25
CA VAL A 180 22.38 12.71 -16.78
C VAL A 180 23.44 12.01 -17.64
N ILE A 181 24.00 10.90 -17.16
CA ILE A 181 24.98 10.09 -17.93
C ILE A 181 24.37 9.63 -19.26
N LEU A 182 23.12 9.14 -19.25
CA LEU A 182 22.44 8.70 -20.46
C LEU A 182 22.26 9.85 -21.46
N VAL A 183 21.89 11.05 -20.99
CA VAL A 183 21.76 12.23 -21.86
C VAL A 183 23.10 12.57 -22.50
N PHE A 184 24.20 12.61 -21.73
CA PHE A 184 25.53 12.85 -22.28
C PHE A 184 25.98 11.77 -23.26
N PHE A 185 25.67 10.50 -22.97
CA PHE A 185 25.97 9.39 -23.87
C PHE A 185 25.23 9.51 -25.21
N VAL A 186 23.95 9.86 -25.19
CA VAL A 186 23.16 10.10 -26.40
C VAL A 186 23.71 11.29 -27.19
N LEU A 187 24.07 12.39 -26.53
CA LEU A 187 24.68 13.55 -27.18
C LEU A 187 26.05 13.21 -27.80
N TYR A 188 26.86 12.40 -27.11
CA TYR A 188 28.14 11.92 -27.62
C TYR A 188 27.97 11.04 -28.86
N LEU A 189 27.06 10.07 -28.82
CA LEU A 189 26.75 9.22 -29.97
C LEU A 189 26.20 10.04 -31.14
N GLY A 190 25.30 11.00 -30.84
CA GLY A 190 24.81 11.95 -31.82
C GLY A 190 25.96 12.69 -32.48
N ARG A 191 26.85 13.33 -31.70
CA ARG A 191 28.03 13.99 -32.25
C ARG A 191 28.90 13.03 -33.09
N LYS A 192 29.16 11.82 -32.60
CA LYS A 192 30.00 10.84 -33.30
C LYS A 192 29.39 10.35 -34.62
N ILE A 193 28.07 10.24 -34.70
CA ILE A 193 27.36 9.77 -35.91
C ILE A 193 27.13 10.94 -36.89
N TYR A 194 26.69 12.10 -36.40
CA TYR A 194 26.33 13.23 -37.24
C TYR A 194 27.54 14.01 -37.76
N MET A 195 28.63 14.14 -36.98
CA MET A 195 29.80 14.92 -37.42
C MET A 195 30.50 14.35 -38.67
N PRO A 196 30.72 13.02 -38.82
CA PRO A 196 31.29 12.46 -40.05
C PRO A 196 30.40 12.67 -41.28
N VAL A 197 29.08 12.59 -41.11
CA VAL A 197 28.11 12.80 -42.20
C VAL A 197 28.15 14.25 -42.68
N VAL A 198 28.15 15.20 -41.73
CA VAL A 198 28.26 16.63 -42.05
C VAL A 198 29.62 16.96 -42.69
N TRP A 199 30.71 16.38 -42.18
CA TRP A 199 32.06 16.59 -42.74
C TRP A 199 32.18 16.05 -44.18
N ASN A 200 31.61 14.86 -44.45
CA ASN A 200 31.54 14.33 -45.81
C ASN A 200 30.71 15.22 -46.75
N TRP A 201 29.57 15.74 -46.27
CA TRP A 201 28.74 16.65 -47.07
C TRP A 201 29.47 17.95 -47.42
N ILE A 202 30.17 18.56 -46.45
CA ILE A 202 30.98 19.77 -46.67
C ILE A 202 32.08 19.50 -47.70
N ASN A 203 32.82 18.40 -47.58
CA ASN A 203 33.88 18.04 -48.53
C ASN A 203 33.35 17.76 -49.94
N THR A 204 32.10 17.28 -50.07
CA THR A 204 31.48 17.04 -51.37
C THR A 204 31.05 18.35 -52.05
N LEU A 205 30.68 19.38 -51.28
CA LEU A 205 30.28 20.70 -51.81
C LEU A 205 31.47 21.61 -52.16
N GLN A 206 32.68 21.28 -51.71
CA GLN A 206 33.91 22.04 -51.98
C GLN A 206 34.73 21.51 -53.17
N LYS A 207 34.28 20.42 -53.82
CA LYS A 207 34.81 19.92 -55.09
C LYS A 207 33.90 20.33 -56.23
#